data_AF-A0A9E4HQZ0-F1
#
_entry.id   AF-A0A9E4HQZ0-F1
#
_cell.length_a   1.000
_cell.length_b   1.000
_cell.length_c   1.000
_cell.angle_alpha   90.00
_cell.angle_beta   90.00
_cell.angle_gamma   90.00
#
_symmetry.space_group_name_H-M   'P 1'
#
loop_
_entity.id
_entity.type
_entity.pdbx_description
1 polymer ?
#
loop_
_entity_poly.entity_id
_entity_poly.type
_entity_poly.pdbx_seq_one_letter_code
_entity_poly.pdbx_strand_id
1 'polypeptide(L)'
;MDVEGFGRRLVAHEGALREWGLGALIRFAPEASGRGPSASLLPSWGDAASGIERLLEHGAAAPIGRGSSGTHMDAQFGYGFATLRGRGVLTPFGAVSLDEGEGRGFRLGWRLAMSRTANVSLEAERQERIAARVAHALLLRGAVRF
;
A
#
# COMPACT_ATOMS: atom_id res chain seq x y z
N MET A 1 7.17 -12.92 -11.77
CA MET A 1 7.13 -11.45 -11.94
C MET A 1 5.83 -11.17 -12.63
N ASP A 2 5.00 -10.36 -11.99
CA ASP A 2 3.62 -10.12 -12.39
C ASP A 2 3.45 -8.62 -12.55
N VAL A 3 2.77 -8.22 -13.62
CA VAL A 3 2.49 -6.81 -13.92
C VAL A 3 1.01 -6.69 -14.18
N GLU A 4 0.36 -5.80 -13.46
CA GLU A 4 -1.07 -5.54 -13.53
C GLU A 4 -1.31 -4.03 -13.72
N GLY A 5 -2.23 -3.66 -14.59
CA GLY A 5 -2.61 -2.27 -14.84
C GLY A 5 -4.05 -2.02 -14.44
N PHE A 6 -4.35 -0.89 -13.81
CA PHE A 6 -5.70 -0.51 -13.40
C PHE A 6 -5.97 0.98 -13.64
N GLY A 7 -7.24 1.30 -13.87
CA GLY A 7 -7.68 2.67 -14.13
C GLY A 7 -9.10 2.93 -13.64
N ARG A 8 -9.36 4.15 -13.16
CA ARG A 8 -10.68 4.61 -12.72
C ARG A 8 -10.97 5.99 -13.29
N ARG A 9 -12.23 6.21 -13.66
CA ARG A 9 -12.76 7.52 -14.02
C ARG A 9 -14.11 7.71 -13.36
N LEU A 10 -14.26 8.78 -12.58
CA LEU A 10 -15.55 9.18 -11.99
C LEU A 10 -16.05 10.45 -12.68
N VAL A 11 -17.32 10.47 -13.03
CA VAL A 11 -18.00 11.62 -13.64
C VAL A 11 -19.31 11.83 -12.89
N ALA A 12 -19.44 12.93 -12.15
CA ALA A 12 -20.67 13.31 -11.47
C ALA A 12 -21.45 14.34 -12.31
N HIS A 13 -22.76 14.12 -12.51
CA HIS A 13 -23.57 14.89 -13.46
C HIS A 13 -24.22 16.17 -12.87
N GLU A 14 -24.13 16.42 -11.55
CA GLU A 14 -24.78 17.59 -10.91
C GLU A 14 -23.83 18.60 -10.27
N GLY A 15 -22.53 18.57 -10.62
CA GLY A 15 -21.62 19.61 -10.17
C GLY A 15 -20.17 19.29 -10.48
N ALA A 16 -19.75 19.54 -11.72
CA ALA A 16 -18.38 19.75 -12.22
C ALA A 16 -17.20 18.94 -11.61
N LEU A 17 -17.42 17.82 -10.92
CA LEU A 17 -16.37 17.00 -10.34
C LEU A 17 -16.04 15.89 -11.33
N ARG A 18 -14.90 16.07 -11.99
CA ARG A 18 -14.32 15.10 -12.93
C ARG A 18 -13.00 14.63 -12.34
N GLU A 19 -13.00 13.43 -11.77
CA GLU A 19 -11.81 12.80 -11.21
C GLU A 19 -11.39 11.64 -12.10
N TRP A 20 -10.09 11.56 -12.38
CA TRP A 20 -9.50 10.42 -13.07
C TRP A 20 -8.30 9.92 -12.29
N GLY A 21 -8.02 8.62 -12.41
CA GLY A 21 -6.87 8.00 -11.79
C GLY A 21 -6.42 6.80 -12.62
N LEU A 22 -5.11 6.68 -12.80
CA LEU A 22 -4.46 5.54 -13.44
C LEU A 22 -3.37 5.01 -12.52
N GLY A 23 -3.10 3.72 -12.55
CA GLY A 23 -1.90 3.19 -11.93
C GLY A 23 -1.52 1.81 -12.45
N ALA A 24 -0.33 1.39 -12.08
CA ALA A 24 0.22 0.10 -12.44
C ALA A 24 0.80 -0.56 -11.19
N LEU A 25 0.60 -1.86 -11.04
CA LEU A 25 1.18 -2.69 -9.99
C LEU A 25 2.21 -3.62 -10.62
N ILE A 26 3.45 -3.45 -10.23
CA ILE A 26 4.55 -4.35 -10.59
C ILE A 26 4.88 -5.16 -9.35
N ARG A 27 4.86 -6.48 -9.46
CA ARG A 27 5.15 -7.40 -8.35
C ARG A 27 6.24 -8.38 -8.71
N PHE A 28 7.22 -8.44 -7.84
CA PHE A 28 8.17 -9.52 -7.76
C PHE A 28 7.87 -10.28 -6.47
N ALA A 29 7.37 -11.49 -6.57
CA ALA A 29 7.11 -12.36 -5.43
C ALA A 29 7.85 -13.68 -5.61
N PRO A 30 8.30 -14.30 -4.51
CA PRO A 30 8.85 -15.63 -4.59
C PRO A 30 7.76 -16.66 -4.93
N GLU A 31 8.18 -17.86 -5.34
CA GLU A 31 7.31 -19.00 -5.65
C GLU A 31 6.23 -19.25 -4.58
N ALA A 32 5.19 -20.03 -4.93
CA ALA A 32 3.94 -20.25 -4.18
C ALA A 32 4.05 -20.46 -2.65
N SER A 33 5.21 -20.85 -2.14
CA SER A 33 5.48 -20.93 -0.70
C SER A 33 5.61 -19.57 0.01
N GLY A 34 5.68 -18.44 -0.70
CA GLY A 34 5.80 -17.10 -0.12
C GLY A 34 7.14 -16.81 0.56
N ARG A 35 8.13 -17.70 0.39
CA ARG A 35 9.46 -17.63 1.01
C ARG A 35 10.48 -16.98 0.09
N GLY A 36 11.25 -16.04 0.60
CA GLY A 36 12.28 -15.33 -0.15
C GLY A 36 11.92 -13.86 -0.41
N PRO A 37 12.72 -13.16 -1.24
CA PRO A 37 12.57 -11.74 -1.47
C PRO A 37 11.31 -11.44 -2.27
N SER A 38 10.62 -10.38 -1.86
CA SER A 38 9.46 -9.82 -2.52
C SER A 38 9.63 -8.31 -2.67
N ALA A 39 9.15 -7.77 -3.76
CA ALA A 39 9.08 -6.35 -4.01
C ALA A 39 7.80 -6.01 -4.76
N SER A 40 7.24 -4.84 -4.50
CA SER A 40 6.15 -4.29 -5.31
C SER A 40 6.35 -2.80 -5.53
N LEU A 41 5.94 -2.35 -6.70
CA LEU A 41 5.93 -0.95 -7.08
C LEU A 41 4.53 -0.59 -7.57
N LEU A 42 3.98 0.52 -7.09
CA LEU A 42 2.66 1.02 -7.44
C LEU A 42 2.72 2.51 -7.82
N PRO A 43 3.18 2.85 -9.04
CA PRO A 43 2.99 4.20 -9.55
C PRO A 43 1.51 4.45 -9.87
N SER A 44 1.03 5.64 -9.51
CA SER A 44 -0.31 6.12 -9.87
C SER A 44 -0.32 7.61 -10.19
N TRP A 45 -1.27 8.03 -11.01
CA TRP A 45 -1.39 9.39 -11.55
C TRP A 45 -2.84 9.84 -11.58
N GLY A 46 -3.05 11.14 -11.40
CA GLY A 46 -4.33 11.80 -11.56
C GLY A 46 -4.90 12.37 -10.27
N ASP A 47 -6.10 12.91 -10.33
CA ASP A 47 -6.77 13.59 -9.20
C ASP A 47 -7.11 12.64 -8.05
N ALA A 48 -7.17 11.34 -8.33
CA ALA A 48 -7.43 10.28 -7.36
C ALA A 48 -6.21 9.38 -7.09
N ALA A 49 -4.99 9.80 -7.42
CA ALA A 49 -3.78 8.97 -7.33
C ALA A 49 -3.62 8.32 -5.93
N SER A 50 -3.65 9.11 -4.86
CA SER A 50 -3.55 8.63 -3.46
C SER A 50 -4.77 7.81 -2.98
N GLY A 51 -5.86 7.80 -3.75
CA GLY A 51 -7.07 7.01 -3.47
C GLY A 51 -7.07 5.62 -4.11
N ILE A 52 -6.19 5.37 -5.08
CA ILE A 52 -6.13 4.08 -5.78
C ILE A 52 -5.50 2.99 -4.88
N GLU A 53 -4.49 3.32 -4.09
CA GLU A 53 -3.86 2.39 -3.13
C GLU A 53 -4.91 1.85 -2.13
N ARG A 54 -5.80 2.71 -1.61
CA ARG A 54 -6.88 2.31 -0.70
C ARG A 54 -7.91 1.38 -1.34
N LEU A 55 -8.15 1.53 -2.63
CA LEU A 55 -9.08 0.69 -3.38
C LEU A 55 -8.53 -0.73 -3.55
N LEU A 56 -7.21 -0.86 -3.71
CA LEU A 56 -6.51 -2.16 -3.77
C LEU A 56 -6.37 -2.82 -2.40
N GLU A 57 -6.11 -2.06 -1.34
CA GLU A 57 -5.98 -2.62 0.01
C GLU A 57 -7.33 -2.97 0.67
N HIS A 58 -8.40 -2.20 0.42
CA HIS A 58 -9.66 -2.31 1.18
C HIS A 58 -10.94 -2.44 0.33
N GLY A 59 -10.86 -2.40 -1.01
CA GLY A 59 -12.04 -2.38 -1.88
C GLY A 59 -12.83 -1.07 -1.79
N ALA A 60 -13.93 -0.98 -2.54
CA ALA A 60 -14.69 0.26 -2.80
C ALA A 60 -15.35 0.96 -1.58
N ALA A 61 -15.10 0.50 -0.35
CA ALA A 61 -15.78 0.97 0.88
C ALA A 61 -14.97 1.97 1.74
N ALA A 62 -13.76 2.37 1.33
CA ALA A 62 -12.95 3.31 2.11
C ALA A 62 -13.36 4.78 1.87
N PRO A 63 -13.52 5.61 2.93
CA PRO A 63 -13.87 7.02 2.78
C PRO A 63 -12.78 7.80 2.05
N ILE A 64 -13.22 8.57 1.05
CA ILE A 64 -12.40 9.37 0.14
C ILE A 64 -11.95 10.62 0.89
N GLY A 65 -10.68 10.65 1.32
CA GLY A 65 -10.04 11.92 1.64
C GLY A 65 -9.73 12.65 0.35
N ARG A 66 -9.81 13.99 0.32
CA ARG A 66 -9.40 14.81 -0.84
C ARG A 66 -8.05 14.31 -1.34
N GLY A 67 -8.04 13.69 -2.51
CA GLY A 67 -6.80 13.32 -3.20
C GLY A 67 -6.10 14.60 -3.65
N SER A 68 -4.80 14.66 -3.46
CA SER A 68 -3.97 15.64 -4.16
C SER A 68 -3.87 15.23 -5.62
N SER A 69 -4.10 16.19 -6.53
CA SER A 69 -3.81 15.99 -7.95
C SER A 69 -2.29 15.90 -8.12
N GLY A 70 -1.80 14.77 -8.63
CA GLY A 70 -0.36 14.60 -8.84
C GLY A 70 0.04 13.16 -9.15
N THR A 71 1.36 12.94 -9.18
CA THR A 71 1.96 11.61 -9.25
C THR A 71 2.14 11.07 -7.83
N HIS A 72 1.71 9.82 -7.62
CA HIS A 72 1.96 9.08 -6.39
C HIS A 72 2.75 7.80 -6.71
N MET A 73 3.66 7.43 -5.83
CA MET A 73 4.42 6.18 -5.99
C MET A 73 4.60 5.48 -4.66
N ASP A 74 4.14 4.23 -4.60
CA ASP A 74 4.48 3.30 -3.52
C ASP A 74 5.51 2.29 -3.97
N ALA A 75 6.45 2.01 -3.07
CA ALA A 75 7.40 0.92 -3.20
C ALA A 75 7.41 0.11 -1.92
N GLN A 76 7.33 -1.21 -2.01
CA GLN A 76 7.45 -2.13 -0.88
C GLN A 76 8.49 -3.19 -1.17
N PHE A 77 9.26 -3.56 -0.15
CA PHE A 77 10.22 -4.65 -0.19
C PHE A 77 10.04 -5.49 1.07
N GLY A 78 10.14 -6.80 0.93
CA GLY A 78 10.03 -7.72 2.06
C GLY A 78 10.73 -9.03 1.80
N TYR A 79 10.91 -9.82 2.85
CA TYR A 79 11.55 -11.13 2.74
C TYR A 79 10.82 -12.17 3.58
N GLY A 80 10.29 -13.21 2.94
CA GLY A 80 9.58 -14.28 3.63
C GLY A 80 10.53 -15.34 4.20
N PHE A 81 10.54 -15.52 5.51
CA PHE A 81 11.26 -16.57 6.22
C PHE A 81 10.32 -17.70 6.61
N ALA A 82 10.76 -18.95 6.46
CA ALA A 82 10.04 -20.09 7.04
C ALA A 82 10.11 -20.02 8.57
N THR A 83 8.97 -20.21 9.23
CA THR A 83 8.88 -20.26 10.70
C THR A 83 8.29 -21.59 11.17
N LEU A 84 8.40 -21.87 12.48
CA LEU A 84 7.69 -22.97 13.16
C LEU A 84 7.77 -24.32 12.41
N ARG A 85 8.99 -24.77 12.08
CA ARG A 85 9.25 -26.00 11.33
C ARG A 85 8.58 -26.05 9.94
N GLY A 86 8.44 -24.90 9.29
CA GLY A 86 7.87 -24.76 7.94
C GLY A 86 6.34 -24.60 7.89
N ARG A 87 5.67 -24.39 9.03
CA ARG A 87 4.20 -24.27 9.13
C ARG A 87 3.67 -22.83 9.02
N GLY A 88 4.55 -21.88 8.76
CA GLY A 88 4.18 -20.49 8.52
C GLY A 88 5.32 -19.69 7.89
N VAL A 89 4.99 -18.50 7.43
CA VAL A 89 5.93 -17.56 6.80
C VAL A 89 5.89 -16.25 7.57
N LEU A 90 7.06 -15.81 8.05
CA LEU A 90 7.25 -14.48 8.62
C LEU A 90 7.90 -13.59 7.58
N THR A 91 7.23 -12.50 7.24
CA THR A 91 7.67 -11.53 6.24
C THR A 91 7.84 -10.16 6.90
N PRO A 92 9.04 -9.81 7.39
CA PRO A 92 9.39 -8.40 7.56
C PRO A 92 9.33 -7.69 6.22
N PHE A 93 8.84 -6.46 6.23
CA PHE A 93 8.75 -5.61 5.06
C PHE A 93 8.95 -4.14 5.43
N GLY A 94 9.38 -3.36 4.44
CA GLY A 94 9.40 -1.92 4.46
C GLY A 94 8.74 -1.36 3.21
N ALA A 95 8.07 -0.22 3.37
CA ALA A 95 7.42 0.49 2.29
C ALA A 95 7.74 1.99 2.35
N VAL A 96 7.77 2.62 1.19
CA VAL A 96 7.87 4.07 1.02
C VAL A 96 6.73 4.51 0.13
N SER A 97 6.13 5.64 0.48
CA SER A 97 5.13 6.32 -0.34
C SER A 97 5.60 7.73 -0.62
N LEU A 98 5.44 8.18 -1.85
CA LEU A 98 5.86 9.51 -2.31
C LEU A 98 4.67 10.17 -3.00
N ASP A 99 4.26 11.32 -2.46
CA ASP A 99 3.23 12.17 -3.05
C ASP A 99 3.87 13.44 -3.60
N GLU A 100 3.67 13.70 -4.90
CA GLU A 100 4.13 14.92 -5.54
C GLU A 100 3.51 16.16 -4.86
N GLY A 101 4.34 16.93 -4.16
CA GLY A 101 3.94 18.18 -3.51
C GLY A 101 3.29 18.06 -2.12
N GLU A 102 2.95 16.85 -1.64
CA GLU A 102 2.33 16.65 -0.33
C GLU A 102 3.25 16.04 0.73
N GLY A 103 4.24 15.23 0.34
CA GLY A 103 5.22 14.68 1.27
C GLY A 103 5.63 13.23 1.01
N ARG A 104 6.07 12.56 2.08
CA ARG A 104 6.62 11.20 2.02
C ARG A 104 6.16 10.38 3.22
N GLY A 105 5.79 9.14 2.98
CA GLY A 105 5.48 8.15 4.00
C GLY A 105 6.52 7.03 4.06
N PHE A 106 6.72 6.50 5.26
CA PHE A 106 7.51 5.31 5.51
C PHE A 106 6.69 4.32 6.31
N ARG A 107 6.68 3.06 5.89
CA ARG A 107 6.02 1.96 6.60
C ARG A 107 7.03 0.86 6.86
N LEU A 108 7.04 0.30 8.05
CA LEU A 108 7.86 -0.84 8.43
C LEU A 108 6.97 -1.81 9.17
N GLY A 109 7.03 -3.09 8.83
CA GLY A 109 6.09 -4.05 9.39
C GLY A 109 6.54 -5.49 9.25
N TRP A 110 5.82 -6.35 9.97
CA TRP A 110 6.07 -7.77 10.07
C TRP A 110 4.73 -8.46 9.87
N ARG A 111 4.70 -9.45 8.97
CA ARG A 111 3.51 -10.25 8.70
C ARG A 111 3.82 -11.71 8.93
N LEU A 112 3.07 -12.37 9.81
CA LEU A 112 3.15 -13.80 10.05
C LEU A 112 1.90 -14.47 9.48
N ALA A 113 2.09 -15.28 8.44
CA ALA A 113 1.04 -16.11 7.88
C ALA A 113 1.24 -17.57 8.33
N MET A 114 0.34 -18.09 9.15
CA MET A 114 0.32 -19.51 9.52
C MET A 114 -0.60 -20.27 8.57
N SER A 115 -0.16 -21.40 8.04
CA SER A 115 -0.84 -22.07 6.91
C SER A 115 -2.29 -22.50 7.15
N ARG A 116 -2.81 -22.49 8.39
CA ARG A 116 -4.15 -23.05 8.73
C ARG A 116 -4.93 -22.34 9.83
N THR A 117 -4.43 -21.29 10.46
CA THR A 117 -4.98 -20.87 11.77
C THR A 117 -4.99 -19.39 12.06
N ALA A 118 -3.97 -18.64 11.61
CA ALA A 118 -3.90 -17.23 11.94
C ALA A 118 -2.96 -16.47 11.00
N ASN A 119 -3.38 -15.27 10.63
CA ASN A 119 -2.55 -14.24 10.04
C ASN A 119 -2.40 -13.10 11.04
N VAL A 120 -1.17 -12.75 11.38
CA VAL A 120 -0.84 -11.64 12.27
C VAL A 120 -0.04 -10.61 11.49
N SER A 121 -0.41 -9.34 11.58
CA SER A 121 0.41 -8.24 11.08
C SER A 121 0.64 -7.18 12.15
N LEU A 122 1.85 -6.63 12.15
CA LEU A 122 2.23 -5.49 12.96
C LEU A 122 2.95 -4.49 12.06
N GLU A 123 2.47 -3.25 12.02
CA GLU A 123 2.95 -2.23 11.10
C GLU A 123 3.10 -0.90 11.84
N ALA A 124 4.26 -0.26 11.66
CA ALA A 124 4.53 1.10 12.08
C ALA A 124 4.63 1.98 10.84
N GLU A 125 3.94 3.11 10.86
CA GLU A 125 3.90 4.06 9.76
C GLU A 125 4.28 5.45 10.26
N ARG A 126 5.16 6.12 9.52
CA ARG A 126 5.54 7.51 9.74
C ARG A 126 5.20 8.31 8.48
N GLN A 127 4.34 9.30 8.63
CA GLN A 127 4.00 10.24 7.55
C GLN A 127 4.64 11.60 7.82
N GLU A 128 5.34 12.12 6.80
CA GLU A 128 5.87 13.48 6.76
C GLU A 128 5.09 14.27 5.71
N ARG A 129 4.35 15.30 6.12
CA ARG A 129 3.70 16.22 5.18
C ARG A 129 4.50 17.50 5.04
N ILE A 130 4.75 17.90 3.80
CA ILE A 130 5.39 19.17 3.47
C ILE A 130 4.28 20.20 3.22
N ALA A 131 3.71 20.72 4.30
CA ALA A 131 2.89 21.92 4.27
C ALA A 131 3.70 23.12 4.80
N ALA A 132 3.08 24.30 4.93
CA ALA A 132 3.70 25.49 5.56
C ALA A 132 4.27 25.24 6.98
N ARG A 133 3.94 24.09 7.59
CA ARG A 133 4.56 23.56 8.81
C ARG A 133 4.74 22.04 8.65
N VAL A 134 5.93 21.53 8.93
CA VAL A 134 6.19 20.08 8.89
C VAL A 134 5.37 19.39 9.97
N ALA A 135 4.45 18.52 9.54
CA ALA A 135 3.66 17.68 10.43
C ALA A 135 4.18 16.24 10.40
N HIS A 136 4.39 15.66 11.58
CA HIS A 136 4.82 14.28 11.76
C HIS A 136 3.69 13.48 12.39
N ALA A 137 3.27 12.40 11.74
CA ALA A 137 2.34 11.43 12.31
C ALA A 137 3.01 10.06 12.42
N LEU A 138 2.79 9.39 13.55
CA LEU A 138 3.20 8.01 13.80
C LEU A 138 1.95 7.18 14.07
N LEU A 139 1.78 6.10 13.31
CA LEU A 139 0.68 5.16 13.46
C LEU A 139 1.25 3.77 13.70
N LEU A 140 0.65 3.04 14.64
CA LEU A 140 0.91 1.64 14.88
C LEU A 140 -0.38 0.85 14.63
N ARG A 141 -0.30 -0.17 13.77
CA ARG A 141 -1.43 -1.02 13.42
C ARG A 141 -1.08 -2.47 13.73
N GLY A 142 -1.96 -3.13 14.47
CA GLY A 142 -1.91 -4.57 14.71
C GLY A 142 -3.19 -5.21 14.19
N ALA A 143 -3.09 -6.29 13.44
CA ALA A 143 -4.24 -7.06 13.01
C ALA A 143 -4.00 -8.56 13.21
N VAL A 144 -5.05 -9.26 13.65
CA VAL A 144 -5.07 -10.72 13.76
C VAL A 144 -6.32 -11.22 13.06
N ARG A 145 -6.15 -12.18 12.15
CA ARG A 145 -7.24 -12.82 11.40
C ARG A 145 -7.13 -14.34 11.59
N PHE A 146 -8.27 -15.01 11.81
CA PHE A 146 -8.37 -16.46 12.01
C PHE A 146 -9.08 -17.11 10.83
#